data_AF-A0A2V6XQH2-F1
#
_entry.id   AF-A0A2V6XQH2-F1
#
_cell.length_a   1.000
_cell.length_b   1.000
_cell.length_c   1.000
_cell.angle_alpha   90.00
_cell.angle_beta   90.00
_cell.angle_gamma   90.00
#
_symmetry.space_group_name_H-M   'P 1'
#
loop_
_entity.id
_entity.type
_entity.pdbx_description
1 polymer ?
#
loop_
_entity_poly.entity_id
_entity_poly.type
_entity_poly.pdbx_seq_one_letter_code
_entity_poly.pdbx_strand_id
1 'polypeptide(L)'
;GFVPGLTPEQIDAVADPKRARQARLPTLRNAIKAGTWLIGPPELITEQLMEVQHKYPGLEVVNVGQPVGTPEAVILEQLERFSAQVMPAFKRT
;
A
#
# COMPACT_ATOMS: atom_id res chain seq x y z
N GLY A 1 4.33 -13.50 -10.09
CA GLY A 1 3.42 -14.05 -9.07
C GLY A 1 2.79 -12.92 -8.29
N PHE A 2 1.62 -13.15 -7.69
CA PHE A 2 0.77 -12.15 -7.01
C PHE A 2 1.45 -11.40 -5.83
N VAL A 3 2.62 -11.87 -5.37
CA VAL A 3 3.45 -11.21 -4.35
C VAL A 3 4.93 -11.40 -4.72
N PRO A 4 5.74 -10.32 -4.89
CA PRO A 4 7.18 -10.43 -5.15
C PRO A 4 7.93 -11.07 -3.97
N GLY A 5 8.96 -11.86 -4.25
CA GLY A 5 9.86 -12.40 -3.22
C GLY A 5 9.38 -13.66 -2.49
N LEU A 6 8.31 -14.31 -2.94
CA LEU A 6 7.91 -15.63 -2.44
C LEU A 6 8.87 -16.72 -2.92
N THR A 7 9.17 -17.70 -2.06
CA THR A 7 9.89 -18.91 -2.47
C THR A 7 8.97 -19.82 -3.31
N PRO A 8 9.52 -20.73 -4.14
CA PRO A 8 8.72 -21.71 -4.88
C PRO A 8 7.77 -22.51 -3.97
N GLU A 9 8.24 -22.90 -2.78
CA GLU A 9 7.42 -23.65 -1.81
C GLU A 9 6.25 -22.84 -1.26
N GLN A 10 6.42 -21.52 -1.12
CA GLN A 10 5.34 -20.62 -0.69
C GLN A 10 4.30 -20.42 -1.80
N ILE A 11 4.75 -20.34 -3.05
CA ILE A 11 3.86 -20.25 -4.22
C ILE A 11 3.02 -21.52 -4.33
N ASP A 12 3.65 -22.69 -4.21
CA ASP A 12 2.93 -23.97 -4.25
C ASP A 12 1.95 -24.11 -3.08
N ALA A 13 2.34 -23.67 -1.89
CA ALA A 13 1.48 -23.77 -0.71
C ALA A 13 0.27 -22.81 -0.75
N VAL A 14 0.32 -21.71 -1.52
CA VAL A 14 -0.81 -20.78 -1.70
C VAL A 14 -2.00 -21.45 -2.41
N ALA A 15 -1.74 -22.41 -3.30
CA ALA A 15 -2.78 -23.10 -4.04
C ALA A 15 -3.53 -24.18 -3.22
N ASP A 16 -3.01 -24.56 -2.05
CA ASP A 16 -3.61 -25.58 -1.16
C ASP A 16 -4.17 -24.93 0.12
N PRO A 17 -5.51 -24.88 0.33
CA PRO A 17 -6.13 -24.29 1.52
C PRO A 17 -5.63 -24.86 2.85
N LYS A 18 -5.19 -26.13 2.88
CA LYS A 18 -4.67 -26.78 4.10
C LYS A 18 -3.27 -26.29 4.46
N ARG A 19 -2.46 -25.93 3.46
CA ARG A 19 -1.06 -25.50 3.61
C ARG A 19 -0.89 -23.99 3.58
N ALA A 20 -1.81 -23.26 2.94
CA ALA A 20 -1.73 -21.82 2.73
C ALA A 20 -1.54 -21.04 4.05
N ARG A 21 -2.24 -21.44 5.12
CA ARG A 21 -2.10 -20.80 6.45
C ARG A 21 -0.72 -20.97 7.08
N GLN A 22 0.01 -22.04 6.74
CA GLN A 22 1.34 -22.36 7.29
C GLN A 22 2.47 -21.87 6.39
N ALA A 23 2.16 -21.37 5.18
CA ALA A 23 3.12 -20.95 4.17
C ALA A 23 3.93 -19.68 4.53
N ARG A 24 3.70 -19.10 5.73
CA ARG A 24 4.37 -17.89 6.22
C ARG A 24 4.40 -16.76 5.17
N LEU A 25 3.26 -16.54 4.53
CA LEU A 25 3.13 -15.52 3.50
C LEU A 25 3.31 -14.12 4.10
N PRO A 26 3.76 -13.14 3.29
CA PRO A 26 3.90 -11.76 3.72
C PRO A 26 2.59 -11.23 4.33
N THR A 27 2.72 -10.57 5.48
CA THR A 27 1.60 -9.97 6.19
C THR A 27 1.35 -8.54 5.71
N LEU A 28 0.21 -7.97 6.08
CA LEU A 28 -0.05 -6.54 5.83
C LEU A 28 1.02 -5.63 6.46
N ARG A 29 1.53 -5.98 7.64
CA ARG A 29 2.64 -5.24 8.28
C ARG A 29 3.92 -5.26 7.43
N ASN A 30 4.18 -6.37 6.73
CA ASN A 30 5.29 -6.43 5.78
C ASN A 30 5.06 -5.51 4.59
N ALA A 31 3.82 -5.42 4.10
CA ALA A 31 3.46 -4.53 2.99
C ALA A 31 3.59 -3.04 3.36
N ILE A 32 3.17 -2.66 4.57
CA ILE A 32 3.38 -1.31 5.11
C ILE A 32 4.88 -1.00 5.18
N LYS A 33 5.69 -1.91 5.76
CA LYS A 33 7.15 -1.73 5.86
C LYS A 33 7.83 -1.63 4.49
N ALA A 34 7.29 -2.29 3.46
CA ALA A 34 7.81 -2.22 2.10
C ALA A 34 7.45 -0.91 1.38
N GLY A 35 6.58 -0.06 1.96
CA GLY A 35 6.07 1.15 1.33
C GLY A 35 5.07 0.88 0.20
N THR A 36 4.56 -0.35 0.07
CA THR A 36 3.57 -0.71 -0.96
C THR A 36 2.14 -0.43 -0.52
N TRP A 37 1.91 -0.22 0.77
CA TRP A 37 0.60 0.11 1.35
C TRP A 37 0.71 1.34 2.24
N LEU A 38 -0.11 2.34 1.96
CA LEU A 38 -0.26 3.55 2.75
C LEU A 38 -1.37 3.34 3.78
N ILE A 39 -1.00 3.16 5.06
CA ILE A 39 -1.96 2.89 6.14
C ILE A 39 -1.61 3.77 7.34
N GLY A 40 -2.59 4.55 7.81
CA GLY A 40 -2.46 5.35 9.02
C GLY A 40 -3.20 6.68 8.94
N PRO A 41 -2.93 7.59 9.90
CA PRO A 41 -3.43 8.95 9.83
C PRO A 41 -2.75 9.74 8.69
N PRO A 42 -3.33 10.87 8.26
CA PRO A 42 -2.84 11.66 7.12
C PRO A 42 -1.37 12.09 7.23
N GLU A 43 -0.90 12.38 8.45
CA GLU A 43 0.47 12.81 8.71
C GLU A 43 1.46 11.70 8.38
N LEU A 44 1.14 10.45 8.76
CA LEU A 44 1.95 9.29 8.46
C LEU A 44 1.96 8.96 6.97
N ILE A 45 0.81 9.11 6.29
CA ILE A 45 0.74 8.90 4.83
C ILE A 45 1.58 9.96 4.11
N THR A 46 1.53 11.21 4.57
CA THR A 46 2.36 12.31 4.04
C THR A 46 3.85 12.00 4.19
N GLU A 47 4.28 11.58 5.38
CA GLU A 47 5.67 11.18 5.66
C GLU A 47 6.13 10.07 4.71
N GLN A 48 5.33 9.00 4.56
CA GLN A 48 5.64 7.88 3.66
C GLN A 48 5.79 8.34 2.20
N LEU A 49 4.92 9.23 1.72
CA LEU A 49 5.03 9.77 0.35
C LEU A 49 6.25 10.68 0.17
N MET A 50 6.64 11.44 1.20
CA MET A 50 7.89 12.22 1.18
C MET A 50 9.14 11.31 1.11
N GLU A 51 9.14 10.18 1.83
CA GLU A 51 10.21 9.18 1.72
C GLU A 51 10.30 8.60 0.30
N VAL A 52 9.15 8.32 -0.33
CA VAL A 52 9.10 7.86 -1.73
C VAL A 52 9.69 8.93 -2.67
N GLN A 53 9.33 10.20 -2.50
CA GLN A 53 9.89 11.30 -3.28
C GLN A 53 11.42 11.42 -3.10
N HIS A 54 11.93 11.26 -1.88
CA HIS A 54 13.37 11.27 -1.61
C HIS A 54 14.09 10.10 -2.30
N LYS A 55 13.47 8.91 -2.28
CA LYS A 55 14.03 7.69 -2.89
C LYS A 55 14.05 7.72 -4.42
N TYR A 56 13.10 8.43 -5.04
CA TYR A 56 12.96 8.53 -6.50
C TYR A 56 13.01 9.99 -6.97
N PRO A 57 14.21 10.60 -7.10
CA PRO A 57 14.35 11.97 -7.58
C PRO A 57 13.71 12.16 -8.96
N GLY A 58 12.89 13.19 -9.11
CA GLY A 58 12.15 13.49 -10.35
C GLY A 58 10.79 12.77 -10.48
N LEU A 59 10.31 12.09 -9.43
CA LEU A 59 8.95 11.57 -9.39
C LEU A 59 7.93 12.72 -9.43
N GLU A 60 7.08 12.75 -10.46
CA GLU A 60 6.06 13.79 -10.64
C GLU A 60 4.64 13.31 -10.34
N VAL A 61 4.38 12.01 -10.51
CA VAL A 61 3.02 11.45 -10.43
C VAL A 61 3.03 10.18 -9.59
N VAL A 62 2.07 10.09 -8.66
CA VAL A 62 1.75 8.88 -7.92
C VAL A 62 0.30 8.48 -8.18
N ASN A 63 0.05 7.19 -8.34
CA ASN A 63 -1.29 6.63 -8.39
C ASN A 63 -1.55 5.89 -7.08
N VAL A 64 -2.66 6.20 -6.42
CA VAL A 64 -3.08 5.58 -5.17
C VAL A 64 -4.43 4.92 -5.40
N GLY A 65 -4.52 3.62 -5.12
CA GLY A 65 -5.72 2.81 -5.32
C GLY A 65 -6.21 2.16 -4.03
N GLN A 66 -7.49 1.86 -3.97
CA GLN A 66 -8.10 1.13 -2.87
C GLN A 66 -8.04 -0.39 -3.11
N PRO A 67 -7.96 -1.21 -2.06
CA PRO A 67 -8.01 -2.66 -2.20
C PRO A 67 -9.31 -3.16 -2.87
N VAL A 68 -9.22 -4.26 -3.62
CA VAL A 68 -10.39 -4.92 -4.22
C VAL A 68 -11.39 -5.29 -3.13
N GLY A 69 -12.66 -4.94 -3.33
CA GLY A 69 -13.75 -5.23 -2.38
C GLY A 69 -13.98 -4.15 -1.32
N THR A 70 -13.24 -3.04 -1.37
CA THR A 70 -13.53 -1.87 -0.50
C THR A 70 -14.92 -1.31 -0.82
N PRO A 71 -15.82 -1.14 0.18
CA PRO A 71 -17.14 -0.56 -0.06
C PRO A 71 -17.06 0.87 -0.60
N GLU A 72 -17.97 1.23 -1.52
CA GLU A 72 -17.99 2.55 -2.17
C GLU A 72 -17.97 3.72 -1.17
N ALA A 73 -18.81 3.66 -0.13
CA ALA A 73 -18.87 4.72 0.88
C ALA A 73 -17.51 4.95 1.57
N VAL A 74 -16.75 3.88 1.82
CA VAL A 74 -15.41 3.97 2.40
C VAL A 74 -14.42 4.54 1.38
N ILE A 75 -14.53 4.18 0.10
CA ILE A 75 -13.69 4.75 -0.96
C ILE A 75 -13.87 6.27 -1.01
N LEU A 76 -15.12 6.73 -1.03
CA LEU A 76 -15.44 8.16 -1.10
C LEU A 76 -14.91 8.92 0.12
N GLU A 77 -15.13 8.40 1.33
CA GLU A 77 -14.60 8.99 2.56
C GLU A 77 -13.06 9.10 2.52
N GLN A 78 -12.38 8.03 2.12
CA GLN A 78 -10.92 8.02 2.09
C GLN A 78 -10.35 8.95 1.00
N LEU A 79 -11.01 9.05 -0.16
CA LEU A 79 -10.62 9.99 -1.22
C LEU A 79 -10.78 11.43 -0.75
N GLU A 80 -11.89 11.76 -0.08
CA GLU A 80 -12.13 13.09 0.49
C GLU A 80 -11.05 13.43 1.52
N ARG A 81 -10.79 12.54 2.48
CA ARG A 81 -9.76 12.75 3.51
C ARG A 81 -8.36 12.88 2.89
N PHE A 82 -8.01 12.05 1.91
CA PHE A 82 -6.73 12.12 1.22
C PHE A 82 -6.55 13.46 0.50
N SER A 83 -7.58 13.92 -0.23
CA SER A 83 -7.52 15.20 -0.94
C SER A 83 -7.41 16.41 -0.02
N ALA A 84 -8.09 16.37 1.13
CA ALA A 84 -8.12 17.47 2.08
C ALA A 84 -6.90 17.51 3.01
N GLN A 85 -6.33 16.36 3.36
CA GLN A 85 -5.35 16.26 4.47
C GLN A 85 -3.97 15.78 4.03
N VAL A 86 -3.82 15.15 2.86
CA VAL A 86 -2.52 14.65 2.36
C VAL A 86 -2.02 15.49 1.18
N MET A 87 -2.84 15.65 0.13
CA MET A 87 -2.44 16.36 -1.09
C MET A 87 -1.90 17.80 -0.87
N PRO A 88 -2.40 18.60 0.11
CA PRO A 88 -1.86 19.94 0.35
C PRO A 88 -0.37 20.00 0.68
N ALA A 89 0.21 18.93 1.24
CA ALA A 89 1.63 18.87 1.57
C ALA A 89 2.56 18.84 0.33
N PHE A 90 2.01 18.55 -0.86
CA PHE A 90 2.76 18.37 -2.10
C PHE A 90 2.46 19.43 -3.17
N LYS A 91 1.66 20.46 -2.83
CA LYS A 91 1.36 21.55 -3.77
C LYS A 91 2.61 22.39 -4.01
N ARG A 92 3.01 22.54 -5.28
CA ARG A 92 3.98 23.56 -5.70
C ARG A 92 3.35 24.95 -5.53
N THR A 93 4.04 25.84 -4.82
CA THR A 93 3.84 27.30 -4.95
C THR A 93 4.15 27.77 -6.35
#